data_AF-A0A2T6KCR8-F1
#
_entry.id   AF-A0A2T6KCR8-F1
#
_cell.length_a   1.000
_cell.length_b   1.000
_cell.length_c   1.000
_cell.angle_alpha   90.00
_cell.angle_beta   90.00
_cell.angle_gamma   90.00
#
_symmetry.space_group_name_H-M   'P 1'
#
loop_
_entity.id
_entity.type
_entity.pdbx_description
1 polymer ?
#
loop_
_entity_poly.entity_id
_entity_poly.type
_entity_poly.pdbx_seq_one_letter_code
_entity_poly.pdbx_strand_id
1 'polypeptide(L)'
;MRSSKSRSRNKNRNNRPSGGNIINRVFDSSGPDGKVRGTPQQIIEKYNQLHRDAVLSGDRVDAENFAQHAEHYTRLLAEAQREVDARREEQEAQNRERQAERDRERNERLKAQEAAQAAQPDAPVDPSKMEQPVIETSEADREDSGLVETPEEKPKRPRKPRAPRKPRKAASDGDASPQSTPDAPEAAE
;
A
#
# COMPACT_ATOMS: atom_id res chain seq x y z
N MET A 1 -7.89 -25.95 -49.06
CA MET A 1 -8.74 -25.62 -47.89
C MET A 1 -7.97 -25.86 -46.59
N ARG A 2 -7.50 -24.80 -45.92
CA ARG A 2 -7.02 -24.89 -44.53
C ARG A 2 -7.43 -23.60 -43.81
N SER A 3 -8.17 -23.77 -42.71
CA SER A 3 -8.97 -22.76 -42.02
C SER A 3 -8.17 -21.54 -41.55
N SER A 4 -8.66 -20.35 -41.92
CA SER A 4 -8.39 -19.07 -41.27
C SER A 4 -8.95 -19.09 -39.83
N LYS A 5 -8.25 -19.78 -38.93
CA LYS A 5 -8.60 -19.78 -37.51
C LYS A 5 -8.29 -18.40 -36.94
N SER A 6 -9.32 -17.56 -36.96
CA SER A 6 -9.44 -16.30 -36.23
C SER A 6 -8.81 -16.47 -34.84
N ARG A 7 -7.58 -15.98 -34.68
CA ARG A 7 -6.99 -15.77 -33.37
C ARG A 7 -7.81 -14.63 -32.76
N SER A 8 -8.83 -15.02 -32.00
CA SER A 8 -9.55 -14.20 -31.05
C SER A 8 -8.56 -13.23 -30.39
N ARG A 9 -8.53 -12.00 -30.90
CA ARG A 9 -7.81 -10.89 -30.26
C ARG A 9 -8.58 -10.62 -29.00
N ASN A 10 -8.10 -11.22 -27.93
CA ASN A 10 -8.44 -11.03 -26.53
C ASN A 10 -8.96 -9.60 -26.25
N LYS A 11 -10.27 -9.40 -26.43
CA LYS A 11 -10.97 -8.11 -26.32
C LYS A 11 -11.56 -7.94 -24.92
N ASN A 12 -10.81 -8.38 -23.90
CA ASN A 12 -11.19 -8.24 -22.49
C ASN A 12 -10.13 -7.43 -21.72
N ARG A 13 -9.69 -6.29 -22.28
CA ARG A 13 -8.83 -5.32 -21.55
C ARG A 13 -9.62 -4.28 -20.74
N ASN A 14 -10.95 -4.38 -20.65
CA ASN A 14 -11.78 -3.42 -19.91
C ASN A 14 -12.25 -3.87 -18.53
N ASN A 15 -12.10 -5.15 -18.15
CA ASN A 15 -12.45 -5.62 -16.81
C ASN A 15 -11.20 -5.77 -15.94
N ARG A 16 -10.50 -4.65 -15.68
CA ARG A 16 -9.50 -4.67 -14.61
C ARG A 16 -10.27 -4.55 -13.29
N PRO A 17 -10.12 -5.51 -12.36
CA PRO A 17 -10.96 -5.58 -11.17
C PRO A 17 -10.88 -4.27 -10.40
N SER A 18 -12.06 -3.72 -10.11
CA SER A 18 -12.26 -2.45 -9.41
C SER A 18 -11.83 -2.47 -7.94
N GLY A 19 -11.07 -3.48 -7.49
CA GLY A 19 -10.77 -3.74 -6.08
C GLY A 19 -9.28 -3.69 -5.75
N GLY A 20 -8.59 -2.61 -6.10
CA GLY A 20 -7.19 -2.42 -5.71
C GLY A 20 -6.89 -0.94 -5.51
N ASN A 21 -6.03 -0.63 -4.53
CA ASN A 21 -5.70 0.72 -4.02
C ASN A 21 -5.94 1.84 -5.05
N ILE A 22 -7.13 2.42 -4.99
CA ILE A 22 -7.63 3.36 -5.99
C ILE A 22 -6.92 4.71 -5.88
N ILE A 23 -6.43 5.07 -4.69
CA ILE A 23 -5.71 6.32 -4.40
C ILE A 23 -4.51 6.52 -5.34
N ASN A 24 -3.75 5.45 -5.59
CA ASN A 24 -2.52 5.51 -6.40
C ASN A 24 -2.72 5.00 -7.83
N ARG A 25 -3.96 4.70 -8.25
CA ARG A 25 -4.24 4.15 -9.57
C ARG A 25 -4.35 5.28 -10.59
N VAL A 26 -3.68 5.12 -11.73
CA VAL A 26 -3.82 6.07 -12.85
C VAL A 26 -5.08 5.70 -13.64
N PHE A 27 -6.02 6.64 -13.71
CA PHE A 27 -7.22 6.55 -14.53
C PHE A 27 -7.05 7.36 -15.81
N ASP A 28 -7.88 7.03 -16.79
CA ASP A 28 -8.03 7.76 -18.04
C ASP A 28 -9.49 8.24 -18.09
N SER A 29 -9.73 9.48 -17.66
CA SER A 29 -11.05 10.10 -17.67
C SER A 29 -11.32 10.74 -19.03
N SER A 30 -12.39 10.32 -19.70
CA SER A 30 -12.81 10.92 -20.96
C SER A 30 -13.87 12.00 -20.72
N GLY A 31 -13.44 13.27 -20.64
CA GLY A 31 -14.34 14.42 -20.56
C GLY A 31 -14.55 15.09 -21.92
N PRO A 32 -15.45 16.09 -22.00
CA PRO A 32 -15.74 16.80 -23.26
C PRO A 32 -14.51 17.52 -23.85
N ASP A 33 -13.61 18.02 -22.99
CA ASP A 33 -12.34 18.66 -23.38
C ASP A 33 -11.17 17.67 -23.57
N GLY A 34 -11.49 16.38 -23.74
CA GLY A 34 -10.53 15.32 -24.02
C GLY A 34 -10.16 14.43 -22.82
N LYS A 35 -9.09 13.66 -23.00
CA LYS A 35 -8.67 12.63 -22.03
C LYS A 35 -7.82 13.23 -20.92
N VAL A 36 -8.35 13.23 -19.71
CA VAL A 36 -7.65 13.60 -18.48
C VAL A 36 -7.10 12.34 -17.83
N ARG A 37 -5.78 12.16 -17.95
CA ARG A 37 -5.08 11.01 -17.38
C ARG A 37 -4.35 11.42 -16.10
N GLY A 38 -4.54 10.68 -15.01
CA GLY A 38 -3.88 10.96 -13.74
C GLY A 38 -4.34 10.07 -12.60
N THR A 39 -3.83 10.31 -11.40
CA THR A 39 -4.42 9.78 -10.15
C THR A 39 -5.78 10.45 -9.90
N PRO A 40 -6.69 9.87 -9.09
CA PRO A 40 -8.00 10.48 -8.84
C PRO A 40 -7.89 11.93 -8.37
N GLN A 41 -6.91 12.24 -7.51
CA GLN A 41 -6.64 13.61 -7.04
C GLN A 41 -6.33 14.58 -8.18
N GLN A 42 -5.40 14.20 -9.08
CA GLN A 42 -5.03 15.02 -10.23
C GLN A 42 -6.22 15.26 -11.17
N ILE A 43 -7.05 14.23 -11.35
CA ILE A 43 -8.24 14.30 -12.21
C ILE A 43 -9.28 15.26 -11.59
N ILE A 44 -9.50 15.18 -10.27
CA ILE A 44 -10.41 16.09 -9.54
C ILE A 44 -9.95 17.54 -9.68
N GLU A 45 -8.68 17.82 -9.46
CA GLU A 45 -8.12 19.18 -9.59
C GLU A 45 -8.32 19.73 -11.01
N LYS A 46 -8.04 18.92 -12.03
CA LYS A 46 -8.22 19.33 -13.43
C LYS A 46 -9.68 19.59 -13.78
N TYR A 47 -10.62 18.74 -13.38
CA TYR A 47 -12.04 18.98 -13.67
C TYR A 47 -12.64 20.13 -12.87
N ASN A 48 -12.18 20.37 -11.64
CA ASN A 48 -12.60 21.57 -10.90
C ASN A 48 -12.14 22.87 -11.59
N GLN A 49 -10.94 22.87 -12.17
CA GLN A 49 -10.46 24.01 -12.94
C GLN A 49 -11.31 24.23 -14.20
N LEU A 50 -11.51 23.17 -15.00
CA LEU A 50 -12.34 23.23 -16.21
C LEU A 50 -13.79 23.64 -15.91
N HIS A 51 -14.35 23.18 -14.79
CA HIS A 51 -15.67 23.60 -14.34
C HIS A 51 -15.72 25.11 -14.07
N ARG A 52 -14.75 25.67 -13.35
CA ARG A 52 -14.70 27.12 -13.08
C ARG A 52 -14.57 27.91 -14.38
N ASP A 53 -13.74 27.45 -15.30
CA ASP A 53 -13.53 28.10 -16.59
C ASP A 53 -14.81 28.06 -17.45
N ALA A 54 -15.52 26.92 -17.47
CA ALA A 54 -16.81 26.77 -18.16
C ALA A 54 -17.93 27.64 -17.57
N VAL A 55 -17.97 27.76 -16.23
CA VAL A 55 -18.91 28.66 -15.56
C VAL A 55 -18.65 30.12 -15.94
N LEU A 56 -17.37 30.53 -16.03
CA LEU A 56 -16.98 31.89 -16.41
C LEU A 56 -17.21 32.18 -17.90
N SER A 57 -17.04 31.18 -18.78
CA SER A 57 -17.33 31.32 -20.21
C SER A 57 -18.83 31.27 -20.53
N GLY A 58 -19.66 30.83 -19.58
CA GLY A 58 -21.10 30.72 -19.72
C GLY A 58 -21.57 29.41 -20.38
N ASP A 59 -20.68 28.44 -20.58
CA ASP A 59 -21.05 27.11 -21.09
C ASP A 59 -21.58 26.23 -19.96
N ARG A 60 -22.91 26.24 -19.80
CA ARG A 60 -23.59 25.50 -18.74
C ARG A 60 -23.54 23.99 -18.94
N VAL A 61 -23.53 23.53 -20.19
CA VAL A 61 -23.54 22.08 -20.49
C VAL A 61 -22.18 21.52 -20.11
N ASP A 62 -21.10 22.18 -20.51
CA ASP A 62 -19.76 21.76 -20.14
C ASP A 62 -19.50 21.90 -18.64
N ALA A 63 -20.00 22.97 -18.00
CA ALA A 63 -19.89 23.14 -16.55
C ALA A 63 -20.49 21.96 -15.77
N GLU A 64 -21.70 21.50 -16.13
CA GLU A 64 -22.34 20.36 -15.47
C GLU A 64 -21.61 19.05 -15.77
N ASN A 65 -21.17 18.85 -17.02
CA ASN A 65 -20.35 17.70 -17.37
C ASN A 65 -19.07 17.67 -16.51
N PHE A 66 -18.29 18.74 -16.45
CA PHE A 66 -17.07 18.78 -15.64
C PHE A 66 -17.33 18.59 -14.15
N ALA A 67 -18.43 19.14 -13.61
CA ALA A 67 -18.84 18.92 -12.23
C ALA A 67 -19.08 17.44 -11.93
N GLN A 68 -19.83 16.74 -12.81
CA GLN A 68 -20.06 15.29 -12.65
C GLN A 68 -18.77 14.49 -12.63
N HIS A 69 -17.80 14.85 -13.49
CA HIS A 69 -16.50 14.17 -13.50
C HIS A 69 -15.74 14.42 -12.20
N ALA A 70 -15.68 15.66 -11.72
CA ALA A 70 -15.05 15.99 -10.44
C ALA A 70 -15.70 15.22 -9.27
N GLU A 71 -17.03 15.20 -9.21
CA GLU A 71 -17.78 14.48 -8.17
C GLU A 71 -17.55 12.97 -8.20
N HIS A 72 -17.52 12.37 -9.39
CA HIS A 72 -17.28 10.94 -9.56
C HIS A 72 -15.92 10.54 -8.97
N TYR A 73 -14.85 11.26 -9.32
CA TYR A 73 -13.52 10.95 -8.79
C TYR A 73 -13.37 11.31 -7.31
N THR A 74 -14.06 12.33 -6.82
CA THR A 74 -14.12 12.64 -5.37
C THR A 74 -14.80 11.51 -4.60
N ARG A 75 -15.94 11.00 -5.08
CA ARG A 75 -16.64 9.87 -4.44
C ARG A 75 -15.75 8.62 -4.44
N LEU A 76 -15.10 8.34 -5.57
CA LEU A 76 -14.19 7.21 -5.72
C LEU A 76 -12.98 7.31 -4.78
N LEU A 77 -12.39 8.49 -4.63
CA LEU A 77 -11.28 8.73 -3.71
C LEU A 77 -11.72 8.60 -2.25
N ALA A 78 -12.90 9.11 -1.89
CA ALA A 78 -13.44 9.01 -0.54
C ALA A 78 -13.73 7.54 -0.15
N GLU A 79 -14.26 6.75 -1.09
CA GLU A 79 -14.45 5.31 -0.89
C GLU A 79 -13.11 4.59 -0.69
N ALA A 80 -12.11 4.92 -1.51
CA ALA A 80 -10.77 4.37 -1.39
C ALA A 80 -10.11 4.71 -0.05
N GLN A 81 -10.27 5.95 0.41
CA GLN A 81 -9.75 6.39 1.70
C GLN A 81 -10.42 5.63 2.84
N ARG A 82 -11.75 5.47 2.80
CA ARG A 82 -12.49 4.65 3.77
C ARG A 82 -12.04 3.19 3.78
N GLU A 83 -11.77 2.60 2.61
CA GLU A 83 -11.29 1.21 2.53
C GLU A 83 -9.89 1.07 3.17
N VAL A 84 -9.00 2.03 2.93
CA VAL A 84 -7.66 2.04 3.56
C VAL A 84 -7.77 2.19 5.06
N ASP A 85 -8.62 3.11 5.54
CA ASP A 85 -8.82 3.36 6.95
C ASP A 85 -9.47 2.14 7.65
N ALA A 86 -10.50 1.54 7.04
CA ALA A 86 -11.12 0.31 7.54
C ALA A 86 -10.13 -0.85 7.61
N ARG A 87 -9.33 -1.05 6.55
CA ARG A 87 -8.32 -2.11 6.52
C ARG A 87 -7.20 -1.87 7.54
N ARG A 88 -6.89 -0.62 7.87
CA ARG A 88 -5.95 -0.25 8.93
C ARG A 88 -6.54 -0.54 10.30
N GLU A 89 -7.80 -0.16 10.52
CA GLU A 89 -8.53 -0.43 11.77
C GLU A 89 -8.67 -1.92 12.04
N GLU A 90 -9.00 -2.74 11.03
CA GLU A 90 -9.06 -4.20 11.16
C GLU A 90 -7.71 -4.82 11.55
N GLN A 91 -6.61 -4.32 10.98
CA GLN A 91 -5.26 -4.77 11.34
C GLN A 91 -4.90 -4.37 12.78
N GLU A 92 -5.26 -3.15 13.19
CA GLU A 92 -5.04 -2.68 14.54
C GLU A 92 -5.90 -3.47 15.55
N ALA A 93 -7.16 -3.72 15.23
CA ALA A 93 -8.08 -4.52 16.04
C ALA A 93 -7.57 -5.95 16.22
N GLN A 94 -7.14 -6.62 15.15
CA GLN A 94 -6.55 -7.96 15.25
C GLN A 94 -5.26 -7.97 16.07
N ASN A 95 -4.43 -6.93 15.95
CA ASN A 95 -3.20 -6.82 16.74
C ASN A 95 -3.51 -6.59 18.23
N ARG A 96 -4.50 -5.74 18.51
CA ARG A 96 -4.98 -5.44 19.85
C ARG A 96 -5.65 -6.66 20.50
N GLU A 97 -6.42 -7.44 19.74
CA GLU A 97 -7.04 -8.68 20.19
C GLU A 97 -5.99 -9.73 20.54
N ARG A 98 -5.00 -9.96 19.65
CA ARG A 98 -3.86 -10.86 19.93
C ARG A 98 -3.06 -10.43 21.15
N GLN A 99 -2.93 -9.12 21.38
CA GLN A 99 -2.26 -8.60 22.56
C GLN A 99 -3.09 -8.84 23.83
N ALA A 100 -4.39 -8.53 23.78
CA ALA A 100 -5.30 -8.75 24.90
C ALA A 100 -5.44 -10.24 25.27
N GLU A 101 -5.40 -11.15 24.29
CA GLU A 101 -5.41 -12.60 24.53
C GLU A 101 -4.16 -13.06 25.28
N ARG A 102 -2.96 -12.62 24.85
CA ARG A 102 -1.71 -12.91 25.57
C ARG A 102 -1.69 -12.32 26.97
N ASP A 103 -2.22 -11.11 27.15
CA ASP A 103 -2.27 -10.47 28.46
C ASP A 103 -3.25 -11.21 29.39
N ARG A 104 -4.38 -11.70 28.87
CA ARG A 104 -5.32 -12.56 29.63
C ARG A 104 -4.66 -13.87 30.03
N GLU A 105 -4.01 -14.58 29.11
CA GLU A 105 -3.32 -15.85 29.39
C GLU A 105 -2.22 -15.64 30.46
N ARG A 106 -1.44 -14.56 30.35
CA ARG A 106 -0.44 -14.21 31.35
C ARG A 106 -1.07 -13.95 32.71
N ASN A 107 -2.17 -13.22 32.76
CA ASN A 107 -2.85 -12.88 34.00
C ASN A 107 -3.52 -14.11 34.66
N GLU A 108 -4.09 -15.01 33.85
CA GLU A 108 -4.61 -16.30 34.32
C GLU A 108 -3.49 -17.18 34.90
N ARG A 109 -2.33 -17.22 34.24
CA ARG A 109 -1.16 -17.95 34.76
C ARG A 109 -0.66 -17.37 36.08
N LEU A 110 -0.59 -16.05 36.20
CA LEU A 110 -0.22 -15.37 37.45
C LEU A 110 -1.23 -15.68 38.56
N LYS A 111 -2.52 -15.58 38.27
CA LYS A 111 -3.59 -15.89 39.23
C LYS A 111 -3.59 -17.36 39.67
N ALA A 112 -3.30 -18.29 38.76
CA ALA A 112 -3.15 -19.70 39.09
C ALA A 112 -1.94 -19.95 40.00
N GLN A 113 -0.84 -19.21 39.77
CA GLN A 113 0.36 -19.29 40.61
C GLN A 113 0.11 -18.73 42.02
N GLU A 114 -0.60 -17.61 42.13
CA GLU A 114 -1.02 -17.01 43.40
C GLU A 114 -1.99 -17.93 44.15
N ALA A 115 -2.98 -18.52 43.47
CA ALA A 115 -3.88 -19.49 44.07
C ALA A 115 -3.15 -20.76 44.55
N ALA A 116 -2.15 -21.23 43.81
CA ALA A 116 -1.31 -22.36 44.21
C ALA A 116 -0.41 -22.03 45.42
N GLN A 117 0.07 -20.78 45.55
CA GLN A 117 0.76 -20.31 46.75
C GLN A 117 -0.19 -20.16 47.94
N ALA A 118 -1.41 -19.65 47.75
CA ALA A 118 -2.40 -19.48 48.81
C ALA A 118 -3.04 -20.81 49.27
N ALA A 119 -3.04 -21.84 48.42
CA ALA A 119 -3.54 -23.18 48.73
C ALA A 119 -2.47 -24.11 49.33
N GLN A 120 -1.23 -23.66 49.51
CA GLN A 120 -0.32 -24.33 50.45
C GLN A 120 -0.84 -24.03 51.87
N PRO A 121 -1.33 -25.04 52.61
CA PRO A 121 -1.64 -24.83 54.01
C PRO A 121 -0.35 -24.47 54.74
N ASP A 122 -0.45 -23.71 55.82
CA ASP A 122 0.53 -23.65 56.90
C ASP A 122 0.85 -25.09 57.36
N ALA A 123 1.74 -25.76 56.64
CA ALA A 123 2.50 -26.86 57.19
C ALA A 123 3.51 -26.19 58.12
N PRO A 124 3.59 -26.57 59.40
CA PRO A 124 4.63 -26.06 60.28
C PRO A 124 5.96 -26.36 59.61
N VAL A 125 6.65 -25.30 59.19
CA VAL A 125 8.05 -25.35 58.82
C VAL A 125 8.78 -25.86 60.06
N ASP A 126 9.07 -27.15 60.08
CA ASP A 126 10.03 -27.74 61.01
C ASP A 126 11.39 -27.09 60.68
N PRO A 127 11.94 -26.22 61.55
CA PRO A 127 13.20 -25.54 61.28
C PRO A 127 14.40 -26.52 61.24
N SER A 128 14.18 -27.80 61.55
CA SER A 128 15.22 -28.83 61.63
C SER A 128 15.53 -29.51 60.28
N LYS A 129 14.74 -29.24 59.23
CA LYS A 129 14.97 -29.74 57.86
C LYS A 129 15.30 -28.65 56.84
N MET A 130 15.63 -27.44 57.31
CA MET A 130 16.38 -26.51 56.49
C MET A 130 17.81 -27.03 56.39
N GLU A 131 18.09 -27.86 55.39
CA GLU A 131 19.43 -27.97 54.85
C GLU A 131 19.87 -26.56 54.50
N GLN A 132 20.72 -26.00 55.37
CA GLN A 132 21.41 -24.76 55.09
C GLN A 132 22.10 -24.96 53.74
N PRO A 133 21.95 -24.05 52.76
CA PRO A 133 22.90 -24.03 51.67
C PRO A 133 24.26 -23.80 52.34
N VAL A 134 25.11 -24.81 52.33
CA VAL A 134 26.52 -24.67 52.66
C VAL A 134 27.02 -23.59 51.71
N ILE A 135 27.28 -22.41 52.26
CA ILE A 135 28.01 -21.35 51.59
C ILE A 135 29.43 -21.89 51.47
N GLU A 136 29.66 -22.70 50.44
CA GLU A 136 30.99 -22.98 49.94
C GLU A 136 31.52 -21.64 49.43
N THR A 137 32.40 -21.06 50.23
CA THR A 137 33.30 -19.99 49.83
C THR A 137 34.15 -20.47 48.66
N SER A 138 33.64 -20.32 47.45
CA SER A 138 34.47 -20.24 46.25
C SER A 138 34.55 -18.78 45.82
N GLU A 139 35.61 -18.13 46.27
CA GLU A 139 36.16 -16.93 45.64
C GLU A 139 36.41 -17.21 44.16
N ALA A 140 35.56 -16.66 43.29
CA ALA A 140 35.92 -16.16 41.96
C ALA A 140 34.68 -15.49 41.35
N ASP A 141 34.90 -14.32 40.74
CA ASP A 141 33.96 -13.58 39.88
C ASP A 141 32.79 -12.85 40.56
N ARG A 142 33.15 -11.94 41.48
CA ARG A 142 32.49 -10.63 41.52
C ARG A 142 33.07 -9.77 40.41
N GLU A 143 32.35 -9.62 39.30
CA GLU A 143 32.20 -8.40 38.50
C GLU A 143 31.16 -8.68 37.40
N ASP A 144 29.87 -8.45 37.68
CA ASP A 144 28.97 -7.83 36.69
C ASP A 144 27.70 -7.35 37.37
N SER A 145 27.79 -6.14 37.91
CA SER A 145 26.65 -5.43 38.50
C SER A 145 25.72 -4.94 37.40
N GLY A 146 24.54 -5.57 37.29
CA GLY A 146 23.24 -4.98 36.99
C GLY A 146 23.18 -3.58 36.35
N LEU A 147 23.80 -3.41 35.18
CA LEU A 147 23.63 -2.22 34.35
C LEU A 147 22.57 -2.53 33.30
N VAL A 148 21.44 -1.84 33.41
CA VAL A 148 20.34 -1.84 32.46
C VAL A 148 20.89 -1.73 31.03
N GLU A 149 20.82 -2.82 30.26
CA GLU A 149 21.10 -2.83 28.84
C GLU A 149 20.03 -1.98 28.13
N THR A 150 20.35 -0.70 27.92
CA THR A 150 19.68 0.12 26.93
C THR A 150 19.72 -0.63 25.58
N PRO A 151 18.60 -0.82 24.88
CA PRO A 151 18.63 -1.38 23.53
C PRO A 151 19.34 -0.37 22.61
N GLU A 152 20.65 -0.54 22.45
CA GLU A 152 21.49 0.27 21.59
C GLU A 152 21.14 -0.02 20.13
N GLU A 153 20.66 1.02 19.47
CA GLU A 153 20.12 1.04 18.12
C GLU A 153 21.22 0.73 17.10
N LYS A 154 21.22 -0.49 16.53
CA LYS A 154 22.10 -0.82 15.39
C LYS A 154 21.86 0.17 14.24
N PRO A 155 22.87 0.92 13.76
CA PRO A 155 22.68 1.82 12.63
C PRO A 155 22.40 1.02 11.36
N LYS A 156 21.21 1.21 10.79
CA LYS A 156 20.81 0.64 9.49
C LYS A 156 21.76 1.17 8.42
N ARG A 157 22.54 0.27 7.83
CA ARG A 157 23.38 0.57 6.65
C ARG A 157 22.52 1.17 5.52
N PRO A 158 22.93 2.28 4.89
CA PRO A 158 22.19 2.86 3.79
C PRO A 158 22.18 1.90 2.58
N ARG A 159 20.99 1.62 2.04
CA ARG A 159 20.82 0.75 0.86
C ARG A 159 21.35 1.50 -0.37
N LYS A 160 22.26 0.88 -1.13
CA LYS A 160 22.76 1.41 -2.41
C LYS A 160 21.60 1.63 -3.40
N PRO A 161 21.58 2.76 -4.15
CA PRO A 161 20.56 3.00 -5.15
C PRO A 161 20.67 2.00 -6.31
N ARG A 162 19.52 1.56 -6.84
CA ARG A 162 19.46 0.68 -8.02
C ARG A 162 19.93 1.44 -9.25
N ALA A 163 20.78 0.79 -10.05
CA ALA A 163 21.27 1.33 -11.32
C ALA A 163 20.13 1.62 -12.32
N PRO A 164 20.24 2.69 -13.12
CA PRO A 164 19.22 3.04 -14.11
C PRO A 164 19.13 1.99 -15.22
N ARG A 165 17.90 1.67 -15.63
CA ARG A 165 17.63 0.72 -16.71
C ARG A 165 18.06 1.34 -18.05
N LYS A 166 18.82 0.58 -18.84
CA LYS A 166 19.23 0.96 -20.20
C LYS A 166 18.00 1.28 -21.08
N PRO A 167 18.05 2.33 -21.92
CA PRO A 167 16.97 2.63 -22.86
C PRO A 167 16.85 1.52 -23.90
N ARG A 168 15.61 1.10 -24.19
CA ARG A 168 15.33 0.19 -25.30
C ARG A 168 15.58 0.94 -26.62
N LYS A 169 16.36 0.33 -27.52
CA LYS A 169 16.53 0.80 -28.89
C LYS A 169 15.15 1.00 -29.54
N ALA A 170 14.94 2.18 -30.12
CA ALA A 170 13.86 2.43 -31.04
C ALA A 170 13.99 1.43 -32.20
N ALA A 171 12.91 0.72 -32.51
CA ALA A 171 12.81 -0.01 -33.76
C ALA A 171 12.71 1.05 -34.87
N SER A 172 13.75 1.11 -35.69
CA SER A 172 13.74 1.81 -36.97
C SER A 172 12.72 1.14 -37.88
N ASP A 173 11.61 1.83 -38.15
CA ASP A 173 10.81 1.57 -39.33
C ASP A 173 11.65 1.93 -40.56
N GLY A 174 11.84 0.93 -41.43
CA GLY A 174 12.58 1.06 -42.66
C GLY A 174 12.52 -0.26 -43.42
N ASP A 175 11.49 -0.41 -44.25
CA ASP A 175 11.67 -0.45 -45.71
C ASP A 175 10.37 -0.86 -46.41
N ALA A 176 9.90 0.01 -47.31
CA ALA A 176 9.21 -0.35 -48.55
C ALA A 176 8.95 0.93 -49.36
N SER A 177 9.92 1.32 -50.20
CA SER A 177 9.62 2.08 -51.43
C SER A 177 8.98 1.14 -52.47
N PRO A 178 8.22 1.67 -53.44
CA PRO A 178 8.80 1.97 -54.76
C PRO A 178 8.47 3.40 -55.23
N GLN A 179 9.42 4.12 -55.85
CA GLN A 179 9.51 4.37 -57.32
C GLN A 179 8.17 4.80 -57.95
N SER A 180 8.00 5.87 -58.72
CA SER A 180 8.92 6.69 -59.55
C SER A 180 8.13 7.87 -60.16
N THR A 181 8.63 9.11 -60.00
CA THR A 181 8.78 10.26 -60.94
C THR A 181 7.79 10.51 -62.12
N PRO A 182 7.79 11.70 -62.77
CA PRO A 182 7.59 13.08 -62.27
C PRO A 182 6.71 13.96 -63.24
N ASP A 183 6.55 15.24 -62.89
CA ASP A 183 6.43 16.41 -63.81
C ASP A 183 5.09 16.77 -64.49
N ALA A 184 4.56 17.96 -64.13
CA ALA A 184 3.97 18.99 -65.02
C ALA A 184 3.23 20.08 -64.21
N PRO A 185 3.51 21.38 -64.42
CA PRO A 185 2.56 22.45 -64.14
C PRO A 185 2.16 23.17 -65.44
N GLU A 186 0.90 23.10 -65.87
CA GLU A 186 0.37 23.99 -66.91
C GLU A 186 -1.15 24.21 -66.81
N ALA A 187 -1.52 25.49 -66.70
CA ALA A 187 -2.73 26.20 -67.10
C ALA A 187 -4.13 25.53 -67.05
N ALA A 188 -5.06 26.16 -66.30
CA ALA A 188 -6.33 26.73 -66.82
C ALA A 188 -7.26 27.14 -65.65
N GLU A 189 -7.45 28.45 -65.46
CA GLU A 189 -8.73 29.20 -65.47
C GLU A 189 -8.51 30.63 -64.96
#